data_AF-A0A1C5UQP4-F1
#
_entry.id   AF-A0A1C5UQP4-F1
#
_cell.length_a   1.000
_cell.length_b   1.000
_cell.length_c   1.000
_cell.angle_alpha   90.00
_cell.angle_beta   90.00
_cell.angle_gamma   90.00
#
_symmetry.space_group_name_H-M   'P 1'
#
loop_
_entity.id
_entity.type
_entity.pdbx_description
1 polymer ?
#
loop_
_entity_poly.entity_id
_entity_poly.type
_entity_poly.pdbx_seq_one_letter_code
_entity_poly.pdbx_strand_id
1 'polypeptide(L)'
;MIGVKRMDKTWTDEFYREMDADKRLVLLKENIESNPTEEDAFRKKLWIARYGRKKPKKDAYVGCLMELKYLAEGGTLDIGGKKKRQAARIAADMYLNSPEVQEDRYREILQEELKHVFLKFMEVSSQGRGFTSLVLGMGQLSDEGVIKKIAEQISTIAFQTPHMFHMDREFYILQQAALSAFREEYPNREHFLKK
;
A
#
# COMPACT_ATOMS: atom_id res chain seq x y z
N MET A 1 15.42 -38.15 -8.86
CA MET A 1 14.94 -37.18 -9.87
C MET A 1 14.16 -36.11 -9.12
N ILE A 2 14.81 -35.00 -8.78
CA ILE A 2 14.19 -33.90 -8.04
C ILE A 2 13.58 -33.00 -9.11
N GLY A 3 12.25 -32.98 -9.17
CA GLY A 3 11.51 -32.14 -10.11
C GLY A 3 11.79 -30.68 -9.82
N VAL A 4 12.57 -30.05 -10.70
CA VAL A 4 12.74 -28.59 -10.75
C VAL A 4 11.38 -28.00 -11.10
N LYS A 5 10.63 -27.61 -10.08
CA LYS A 5 9.33 -26.97 -10.24
C LYS A 5 9.62 -25.52 -10.66
N ARG A 6 9.49 -25.23 -11.95
CA ARG A 6 9.21 -23.89 -12.48
C ARG A 6 7.94 -23.40 -11.77
N MET A 7 8.09 -22.75 -10.62
CA MET A 7 6.99 -22.28 -9.77
C MET A 7 7.13 -20.78 -9.43
N ASP A 8 8.07 -20.07 -10.05
CA ASP A 8 8.47 -18.71 -9.67
C ASP A 8 7.40 -17.63 -9.88
N LYS A 9 6.51 -17.78 -10.87
CA LYS A 9 5.37 -16.85 -11.03
C LYS A 9 4.17 -17.22 -10.16
N THR A 10 4.06 -18.47 -9.73
CA THR A 10 2.82 -19.00 -9.16
C THR A 10 2.70 -18.69 -7.68
N TRP A 11 3.79 -18.85 -6.92
CA TRP A 11 3.75 -18.57 -5.48
C TRP A 11 3.74 -17.07 -5.17
N THR A 12 4.37 -16.23 -6.01
CA THR A 12 4.33 -14.78 -5.83
C THR A 12 2.92 -14.23 -6.04
N ASP A 13 2.19 -14.77 -7.03
CA ASP A 13 0.79 -14.43 -7.26
C ASP A 13 -0.08 -14.83 -6.06
N GLU A 14 0.12 -16.03 -5.51
CA GLU A 14 -0.54 -16.49 -4.27
C GLU A 14 -0.18 -15.56 -3.08
N PHE A 15 1.09 -15.20 -2.96
CA PHE A 15 1.59 -14.32 -1.90
C PHE A 15 0.97 -12.91 -1.95
N TYR A 16 0.72 -12.34 -3.14
CA TYR A 16 0.07 -11.02 -3.27
C TYR A 16 -1.46 -11.07 -3.27
N ARG A 17 -2.08 -12.24 -3.42
CA ARG A 17 -3.53 -12.44 -3.24
C ARG A 17 -3.94 -12.73 -1.80
N GLU A 18 -3.04 -13.26 -0.98
CA GLU A 18 -3.34 -13.63 0.40
C GLU A 18 -3.41 -12.40 1.33
N MET A 19 -4.63 -12.05 1.75
CA MET A 19 -4.92 -10.87 2.59
C MET A 19 -4.75 -11.13 4.10
N ASP A 20 -4.64 -12.39 4.51
CA ASP A 20 -4.31 -12.78 5.88
C ASP A 20 -2.78 -12.79 6.07
N ALA A 21 -2.30 -11.89 6.93
CA ALA A 21 -0.86 -11.73 7.14
C ALA A 21 -0.19 -12.99 7.74
N ASP A 22 -0.88 -13.78 8.56
CA ASP A 22 -0.31 -15.00 9.11
C ASP A 22 -0.10 -16.06 8.02
N LYS A 23 -1.09 -16.23 7.13
CA LYS A 23 -0.97 -17.14 5.97
C LYS A 23 0.05 -16.64 4.96
N ARG A 24 0.08 -15.34 4.69
CA ARG A 24 1.07 -14.70 3.79
C ARG A 24 2.50 -14.89 4.30
N LEU A 25 2.72 -14.88 5.62
CA LEU A 25 4.01 -15.20 6.24
C LEU A 25 4.43 -16.67 6.02
N VAL A 26 3.48 -17.60 6.06
CA VAL A 26 3.76 -19.02 5.79
C VAL A 26 4.24 -19.19 4.35
N LEU A 27 3.53 -18.62 3.37
CA LEU A 27 3.94 -18.62 1.96
C LEU A 27 5.35 -18.05 1.78
N LEU A 28 5.65 -16.92 2.44
CA LEU A 28 6.97 -16.30 2.36
C LEU A 28 8.09 -17.22 2.88
N LYS A 29 7.84 -17.94 3.98
CA LYS A 29 8.85 -18.82 4.59
C LYS A 29 9.08 -20.07 3.74
N GLU A 30 8.00 -20.73 3.33
CA GLU A 30 8.07 -21.98 2.56
C GLU A 30 8.81 -21.81 1.23
N ASN A 31 8.75 -20.62 0.62
CA ASN A 31 9.35 -20.37 -0.69
C ASN A 31 10.76 -19.73 -0.63
N ILE A 32 11.21 -19.18 0.51
CA ILE A 32 12.49 -18.42 0.62
C ILE A 32 13.56 -19.15 1.45
N GLU A 33 13.21 -20.19 2.22
CA GLU A 33 14.09 -20.76 3.28
C GLU A 33 15.36 -21.50 2.80
N SER A 34 15.45 -21.95 1.54
CA SER A 34 16.56 -22.82 1.11
C SER A 34 17.62 -22.18 0.20
N ASN A 35 17.23 -21.27 -0.71
CA ASN A 35 18.17 -20.56 -1.60
C ASN A 35 17.48 -19.32 -2.20
N PRO A 36 17.34 -18.24 -1.43
CA PRO A 36 16.56 -17.08 -1.86
C PRO A 36 17.25 -16.34 -3.01
N THR A 37 16.47 -15.94 -4.02
CA THR A 37 16.97 -15.00 -5.03
C THR A 37 17.15 -13.60 -4.42
N GLU A 38 17.77 -12.69 -5.16
CA GLU A 38 17.86 -11.30 -4.72
C GLU A 38 16.46 -10.64 -4.60
N GLU A 39 15.53 -10.98 -5.50
CA GLU A 39 14.13 -10.56 -5.41
C GLU A 39 13.45 -11.06 -4.13
N ASP A 40 13.71 -12.30 -3.74
CA ASP A 40 13.14 -12.89 -2.52
C ASP A 40 13.71 -12.25 -1.26
N ALA A 41 15.01 -11.94 -1.26
CA ALA A 41 15.63 -11.16 -0.21
C ALA A 41 14.97 -9.77 -0.09
N PHE A 42 14.64 -9.14 -1.22
CA PHE A 42 13.93 -7.86 -1.24
C PHE A 42 12.48 -7.98 -0.74
N ARG A 43 11.71 -9.00 -1.17
CA ARG A 43 10.37 -9.28 -0.62
C ARG A 43 10.39 -9.47 0.89
N LYS A 44 11.38 -10.21 1.40
CA LYS A 44 11.59 -10.39 2.84
C LYS A 44 11.95 -9.08 3.55
N LYS A 45 12.73 -8.20 2.90
CA LYS A 45 13.04 -6.85 3.41
C LYS A 45 11.78 -6.00 3.55
N LEU A 46 10.93 -5.97 2.53
CA LEU A 46 9.64 -5.29 2.55
C LEU A 46 8.69 -5.87 3.61
N TRP A 47 8.63 -7.20 3.73
CA TRP A 47 7.87 -7.87 4.78
C TRP A 47 8.28 -7.38 6.18
N ILE A 48 9.59 -7.35 6.45
CA ILE A 48 10.12 -6.91 7.74
C ILE A 48 9.82 -5.43 7.98
N ALA A 49 9.90 -4.58 6.96
CA ALA A 49 9.54 -3.17 7.07
C ALA A 49 8.06 -2.99 7.42
N ARG A 50 7.18 -3.80 6.82
CA ARG A 50 5.72 -3.72 6.99
C ARG A 50 5.22 -4.33 8.30
N TYR A 51 5.65 -5.55 8.63
CA TYR A 51 5.11 -6.33 9.74
C TYR A 51 6.12 -6.66 10.85
N GLY A 52 7.41 -6.44 10.60
CA GLY A 52 8.50 -6.83 11.48
C GLY A 52 8.96 -8.29 11.28
N ARG A 53 9.92 -8.71 12.12
CA ARG A 53 10.54 -10.05 12.04
C ARG A 53 9.70 -11.18 12.66
N LYS A 54 8.72 -10.83 13.48
CA LYS A 54 7.90 -11.77 14.24
C LYS A 54 6.51 -11.90 13.59
N LYS A 55 5.62 -12.63 14.27
CA LYS A 55 4.21 -12.73 13.89
C LYS A 55 3.62 -11.32 13.66
N PRO A 56 2.93 -11.07 12.52
CA PRO A 56 2.34 -9.77 12.21
C PRO A 56 1.32 -9.38 13.28
N LYS A 57 1.42 -8.14 13.79
CA LYS A 57 0.47 -7.57 14.76
C LYS A 57 -0.14 -6.25 14.30
N LYS A 58 0.65 -5.45 13.58
CA LYS A 58 0.28 -4.16 13.02
C LYS A 58 0.86 -4.07 11.64
N ASP A 59 0.14 -3.40 10.74
CA ASP A 59 0.58 -3.10 9.40
C ASP A 59 1.18 -1.69 9.37
N ALA A 60 2.51 -1.59 9.35
CA ALA A 60 3.20 -0.31 9.38
C ALA A 60 2.93 0.50 8.11
N TYR A 61 2.76 -0.16 6.96
CA TYR A 61 2.52 0.53 5.70
C TYR A 61 1.11 1.13 5.64
N VAL A 62 0.09 0.43 6.15
CA VAL A 62 -1.24 1.04 6.36
C VAL A 62 -1.13 2.23 7.34
N GLY A 63 -0.31 2.12 8.38
CA GLY A 63 0.02 3.25 9.27
C GLY A 63 0.58 4.46 8.53
N CYS A 64 1.54 4.25 7.62
CA CYS A 64 2.09 5.28 6.76
C CYS A 64 1.03 5.95 5.87
N LEU A 65 0.10 5.17 5.29
CA LEU A 65 -1.01 5.74 4.52
C LEU A 65 -1.89 6.66 5.38
N MET A 66 -2.18 6.25 6.62
CA MET A 66 -2.94 7.08 7.55
C MET A 66 -2.19 8.36 7.93
N GLU A 67 -0.88 8.29 8.15
CA GLU A 67 -0.07 9.48 8.41
C GLU A 67 -0.09 10.47 7.23
N LEU A 68 0.03 10.00 5.98
CA LEU A 68 -0.10 10.84 4.79
C LEU A 68 -1.45 11.52 4.70
N LYS A 69 -2.54 10.81 5.03
CA LYS A 69 -3.89 11.39 5.12
C LYS A 69 -3.94 12.51 6.15
N TYR A 70 -3.43 12.27 7.37
CA TYR A 70 -3.46 13.27 8.43
C TYR A 70 -2.62 14.51 8.12
N LEU A 71 -1.52 14.37 7.37
CA LEU A 71 -0.72 15.50 6.93
C LEU A 71 -1.53 16.50 6.09
N ALA A 72 -2.36 16.00 5.17
CA ALA A 72 -3.25 16.82 4.35
C ALA A 72 -4.44 17.39 5.13
N GLU A 73 -5.04 16.61 6.04
CA GLU A 73 -6.16 17.07 6.87
C GLU A 73 -5.75 18.16 7.88
N GLY A 74 -4.48 18.21 8.29
CA GLY A 74 -3.95 19.22 9.21
C GLY A 74 -3.77 20.63 8.62
N GLY A 75 -4.34 20.94 7.46
CA GLY A 75 -4.26 22.23 6.77
C GLY A 75 -3.00 22.43 5.91
N THR A 76 -3.00 23.43 5.02
CA THR A 76 -1.92 23.66 4.03
C THR A 76 -0.67 24.34 4.58
N LEU A 77 -0.73 24.86 5.81
CA LEU A 77 0.38 25.58 6.41
C LEU A 77 1.46 24.61 6.92
N ASP A 78 2.64 24.63 6.28
CA ASP A 78 3.82 23.84 6.69
C ASP A 78 4.90 24.74 7.32
N ILE A 79 4.64 25.20 8.55
CA ILE A 79 5.59 26.06 9.28
C ILE A 79 6.91 25.32 9.51
N GLY A 80 7.98 25.81 8.87
CA GLY A 80 9.33 25.26 9.02
C GLY A 80 9.55 23.90 8.35
N GLY A 81 8.73 23.55 7.35
CA GLY A 81 8.92 22.34 6.53
C GLY A 81 8.79 21.03 7.33
N LYS A 82 8.05 21.03 8.44
CA LYS A 82 7.90 19.87 9.32
C LYS A 82 7.08 18.78 8.64
N LYS A 83 5.99 19.15 7.98
CA LYS A 83 5.11 18.22 7.27
C LYS A 83 5.79 17.61 6.06
N LYS A 84 6.48 18.42 5.25
CA LYS A 84 7.29 17.92 4.14
C LYS A 84 8.38 16.94 4.59
N ARG A 85 9.07 17.23 5.70
CA ARG A 85 10.06 16.29 6.28
C ARG A 85 9.42 14.99 6.76
N GLN A 86 8.22 15.06 7.34
CA GLN A 86 7.47 13.86 7.72
C GLN A 86 7.05 13.05 6.49
N ALA A 87 6.56 13.68 5.42
CA ALA A 87 6.25 13.00 4.16
C ALA A 87 7.50 12.33 3.55
N ALA A 88 8.65 13.00 3.56
CA ALA A 88 9.92 12.42 3.12
C ALA A 88 10.34 11.21 3.95
N ARG A 89 10.13 11.25 5.27
CA ARG A 89 10.36 10.10 6.15
C ARG A 89 9.43 8.94 5.79
N ILE A 90 8.14 9.21 5.58
CA ILE A 90 7.18 8.17 5.17
C ILE A 90 7.61 7.52 3.84
N ALA A 91 8.04 8.31 2.86
CA ALA A 91 8.55 7.78 1.60
C ALA A 91 9.76 6.84 1.79
N ALA A 92 10.66 7.17 2.73
CA ALA A 92 11.79 6.33 3.07
C ALA A 92 11.37 5.04 3.81
N ASP A 93 10.46 5.16 4.79
CA ASP A 93 9.92 4.02 5.56
C ASP A 93 9.17 3.02 4.65
N MET A 94 8.58 3.51 3.55
CA MET A 94 7.91 2.72 2.52
C MET A 94 8.82 2.34 1.32
N TYR A 95 10.13 2.56 1.42
CA TYR A 95 11.13 2.21 0.38
C TYR A 95 10.98 2.93 -0.97
N LEU A 96 10.14 3.97 -1.08
CA LEU A 96 9.83 4.63 -2.36
C LEU A 96 11.07 5.25 -3.04
N ASN A 97 12.04 5.67 -2.22
CA ASN A 97 13.28 6.33 -2.67
C ASN A 97 14.53 5.47 -2.46
N SER A 98 14.38 4.15 -2.28
CA SER A 98 15.53 3.28 -2.04
C SER A 98 16.40 3.15 -3.31
N PRO A 99 17.72 2.97 -3.19
CA PRO A 99 18.58 2.75 -4.37
C PRO A 99 18.18 1.51 -5.18
N GLU A 100 17.70 0.46 -4.51
CA GLU A 100 17.28 -0.78 -5.15
C GLU A 100 16.15 -0.55 -6.16
N VAL A 101 15.17 0.33 -5.87
CA VAL A 101 14.01 0.57 -6.76
C VAL A 101 14.34 1.39 -8.01
N GLN A 102 15.62 1.72 -8.22
CA GLN A 102 16.12 2.19 -9.51
C GLN A 102 16.17 1.06 -10.54
N GLU A 103 16.31 -0.20 -10.11
CA GLU A 103 16.18 -1.37 -10.99
C GLU A 103 14.71 -1.78 -11.12
N ASP A 104 14.27 -2.05 -12.36
CA ASP A 104 12.86 -2.34 -12.66
C ASP A 104 12.33 -3.56 -11.88
N ARG A 105 13.13 -4.62 -11.72
CA ARG A 105 12.75 -5.82 -10.96
C ARG A 105 12.36 -5.53 -9.51
N TYR A 106 13.08 -4.65 -8.81
CA TYR A 106 12.76 -4.28 -7.43
C TYR A 106 11.63 -3.26 -7.37
N ARG A 107 11.55 -2.36 -8.35
CA ARG A 107 10.43 -1.43 -8.49
C ARG A 107 9.10 -2.15 -8.64
N GLU A 108 9.04 -3.19 -9.48
CA GLU A 108 7.86 -4.03 -9.68
C GLU A 108 7.44 -4.73 -8.38
N ILE A 109 8.40 -5.32 -7.64
CA ILE A 109 8.13 -5.96 -6.34
C ILE A 109 7.58 -4.96 -5.32
N LEU A 110 8.15 -3.76 -5.25
CA LEU A 110 7.64 -2.71 -4.36
C LEU A 110 6.24 -2.27 -4.79
N GLN A 111 5.98 -2.09 -6.08
CA GLN A 111 4.67 -1.70 -6.58
C GLN A 111 3.60 -2.74 -6.22
N GLU A 112 3.86 -4.04 -6.36
CA GLU A 112 2.94 -5.10 -5.95
C GLU A 112 2.72 -5.13 -4.42
N GLU A 113 3.78 -4.90 -3.63
CA GLU A 113 3.63 -4.79 -2.17
C GLU A 113 2.72 -3.62 -1.78
N LEU A 114 2.92 -2.45 -2.39
CA LEU A 114 2.11 -1.26 -2.14
C LEU A 114 0.68 -1.42 -2.67
N LYS A 115 0.50 -2.09 -3.80
CA LYS A 115 -0.82 -2.45 -4.32
C LYS A 115 -1.57 -3.30 -3.30
N HIS A 116 -0.92 -4.32 -2.74
CA HIS A 116 -1.48 -5.13 -1.66
C HIS A 116 -1.79 -4.31 -0.40
N VAL A 117 -1.00 -3.27 -0.06
CA VAL A 117 -1.37 -2.32 1.02
C VAL A 117 -2.68 -1.60 0.71
N PHE A 118 -2.85 -1.08 -0.51
CA PHE A 118 -4.08 -0.38 -0.88
C PHE A 118 -5.29 -1.31 -0.94
N LEU A 119 -5.15 -2.54 -1.44
CA LEU A 119 -6.21 -3.55 -1.36
C LEU A 119 -6.62 -3.78 0.10
N LYS A 120 -5.64 -3.92 1.01
CA LYS A 120 -5.91 -4.09 2.45
C LYS A 120 -6.61 -2.87 3.05
N PHE A 121 -6.17 -1.67 2.66
CA PHE A 121 -6.81 -0.42 3.07
C PHE A 121 -8.27 -0.37 2.63
N MET A 122 -8.58 -0.76 1.40
CA MET A 122 -9.95 -0.78 0.87
C MET A 122 -10.82 -1.84 1.55
N GLU A 123 -10.31 -3.06 1.75
CA GLU A 123 -11.00 -4.15 2.47
C GLU A 123 -11.41 -3.71 3.89
N VAL A 124 -10.47 -3.13 4.64
CA VAL A 124 -10.75 -2.66 6.00
C VAL A 124 -11.68 -1.44 5.99
N SER A 125 -11.51 -0.54 5.02
CA SER A 125 -12.33 0.66 4.91
C SER A 125 -13.77 0.33 4.54
N SER A 126 -14.03 -0.57 3.60
CA SER A 126 -15.38 -0.93 3.16
C SER A 126 -16.22 -1.58 4.26
N GLN A 127 -15.57 -2.19 5.26
CA GLN A 127 -16.23 -2.79 6.43
C GLN A 127 -16.29 -1.84 7.63
N GLY A 128 -15.52 -0.75 7.62
CA GLY A 128 -15.39 0.18 8.74
C GLY A 128 -16.61 1.07 8.91
N ARG A 129 -17.14 1.18 10.15
CA ARG A 129 -18.24 2.12 10.48
C ARG A 129 -17.94 3.56 10.05
N GLY A 130 -16.67 3.97 10.13
CA GLY A 130 -16.22 5.28 9.67
C GLY A 130 -16.41 5.53 8.18
N PHE A 131 -16.64 4.51 7.35
CA PHE A 131 -16.89 4.61 5.91
C PHE A 131 -18.30 4.19 5.51
N THR A 132 -18.93 3.30 6.26
CA THR A 132 -20.26 2.76 5.95
C THR A 132 -21.41 3.56 6.55
N SER A 133 -21.15 4.52 7.44
CA SER A 133 -22.21 5.36 8.02
C SER A 133 -22.29 6.77 7.42
N LEU A 134 -23.50 7.31 7.34
CA LEU A 134 -23.73 8.73 7.08
C LEU A 134 -23.15 9.60 8.21
N VAL A 135 -22.75 10.84 7.89
CA VAL A 135 -22.31 11.83 8.89
C VAL A 135 -23.48 12.04 9.87
N LEU A 136 -23.24 11.81 11.18
CA LEU A 136 -24.22 11.71 12.29
C LEU A 136 -24.80 10.32 12.61
N GLY A 137 -24.39 9.24 11.94
CA GLY A 137 -24.75 7.86 12.31
C GLY A 137 -26.17 7.43 11.97
N MET A 138 -26.94 8.27 11.28
CA MET A 138 -28.31 7.99 10.86
C MET A 138 -28.30 7.25 9.50
N GLY A 139 -28.07 5.94 9.52
CA GLY A 139 -28.17 5.07 8.34
C GLY A 139 -26.83 4.70 7.69
N GLN A 140 -26.88 3.67 6.85
CA GLN A 140 -25.74 3.18 6.08
C GLN A 140 -25.64 3.90 4.73
N LEU A 141 -24.42 4.17 4.27
CA LEU A 141 -24.15 4.63 2.92
C LEU A 141 -24.45 3.50 1.92
N SER A 142 -24.83 3.88 0.70
CA SER A 142 -24.85 2.93 -0.41
C SER A 142 -23.44 2.46 -0.74
N ASP A 143 -23.33 1.30 -1.38
CA ASP A 143 -22.03 0.76 -1.83
C ASP A 143 -21.25 1.80 -2.66
N GLU A 144 -21.94 2.50 -3.58
CA GLU A 144 -21.30 3.58 -4.36
C GLU A 144 -20.84 4.76 -3.48
N GLY A 145 -21.60 5.10 -2.43
CA GLY A 145 -21.22 6.12 -1.46
C GLY A 145 -19.96 5.74 -0.67
N VAL A 146 -19.85 4.46 -0.28
CA VAL A 146 -18.65 3.90 0.35
C VAL A 146 -17.46 3.98 -0.61
N ILE A 147 -17.63 3.56 -1.86
CA ILE A 147 -16.57 3.62 -2.89
C ILE A 147 -16.09 5.05 -3.10
N LYS A 148 -16.99 6.04 -3.23
CA LYS A 148 -16.61 7.45 -3.39
C LYS A 148 -15.80 7.96 -2.20
N LYS A 149 -16.15 7.55 -0.98
CA LYS A 149 -15.42 7.94 0.24
C LYS A 149 -14.03 7.29 0.32
N ILE A 150 -13.91 6.03 -0.08
CA ILE A 150 -12.62 5.34 -0.22
C ILE A 150 -11.76 6.03 -1.29
N ALA A 151 -12.35 6.33 -2.45
CA ALA A 151 -11.69 7.03 -3.54
C ALA A 151 -11.17 8.40 -3.12
N GLU A 152 -11.96 9.17 -2.35
CA GLU A 152 -11.52 10.47 -1.81
C GLU A 152 -10.29 10.31 -0.92
N GLN A 153 -10.29 9.33 0.00
CA GLN A 153 -9.15 9.12 0.88
C GLN A 153 -7.90 8.65 0.13
N ILE A 154 -8.06 7.73 -0.84
CA ILE A 154 -6.95 7.31 -1.70
C ILE A 154 -6.44 8.50 -2.52
N SER A 155 -7.33 9.36 -3.01
CA SER A 155 -6.98 10.59 -3.73
C SER A 155 -6.09 11.49 -2.87
N THR A 156 -6.49 11.70 -1.61
CA THR A 156 -5.70 12.46 -0.65
C THR A 156 -4.34 11.85 -0.41
N ILE A 157 -4.29 10.55 -0.08
CA ILE A 157 -3.06 9.85 0.32
C ILE A 157 -2.06 9.76 -0.83
N ALA A 158 -2.50 9.32 -2.00
CA ALA A 158 -1.61 8.96 -3.10
C ALA A 158 -1.30 10.15 -4.02
N PHE A 159 -2.20 11.13 -4.16
CA PHE A 159 -2.05 12.20 -5.15
C PHE A 159 -1.97 13.59 -4.50
N GLN A 160 -2.95 13.98 -3.69
CA GLN A 160 -3.02 15.35 -3.16
C GLN A 160 -1.90 15.63 -2.14
N THR A 161 -1.61 14.71 -1.21
CA THR A 161 -0.56 14.89 -0.20
C THR A 161 0.82 15.01 -0.86
N PRO A 162 1.24 14.12 -1.78
CA PRO A 162 2.51 14.30 -2.51
C PRO A 162 2.56 15.60 -3.30
N HIS A 163 1.47 15.96 -4.00
CA HIS A 163 1.40 17.20 -4.77
C HIS A 163 1.56 18.45 -3.89
N MET A 164 0.88 18.47 -2.73
CA MET A 164 0.95 19.55 -1.74
C MET A 164 2.39 19.84 -1.29
N PHE A 165 3.25 18.82 -1.24
CA PHE A 165 4.64 18.96 -0.81
C PHE A 165 5.64 18.99 -1.98
N HIS A 166 5.18 18.97 -3.23
CA HIS A 166 5.99 18.85 -4.44
C HIS A 166 6.88 17.61 -4.41
N MET A 167 6.28 16.46 -4.08
CA MET A 167 6.95 15.16 -3.96
C MET A 167 6.36 14.11 -4.91
N ASP A 168 5.68 14.53 -5.98
CA ASP A 168 5.03 13.62 -6.93
C ASP A 168 6.00 12.57 -7.51
N ARG A 169 7.26 12.96 -7.72
CA ARG A 169 8.30 12.06 -8.24
C ARG A 169 8.67 10.98 -7.22
N GLU A 170 8.88 11.36 -5.97
CA GLU A 170 9.22 10.47 -4.86
C GLU A 170 8.10 9.50 -4.53
N PHE A 171 6.85 9.90 -4.78
CA PHE A 171 5.66 9.09 -4.52
C PHE A 171 5.12 8.37 -5.76
N TYR A 172 5.81 8.44 -6.91
CA TYR A 172 5.32 7.89 -8.17
C TYR A 172 4.95 6.39 -8.07
N ILE A 173 5.78 5.58 -7.40
CA ILE A 173 5.49 4.14 -7.22
C ILE A 173 4.23 3.92 -6.38
N LEU A 174 4.02 4.74 -5.34
CA LEU A 174 2.80 4.70 -4.52
C LEU A 174 1.57 5.09 -5.33
N GLN A 175 1.67 6.11 -6.19
CA GLN A 175 0.60 6.55 -7.09
C GLN A 175 0.17 5.44 -8.06
N GLN A 176 1.14 4.75 -8.68
CA GLN A 176 0.87 3.62 -9.58
C GLN A 176 0.22 2.45 -8.84
N ALA A 177 0.72 2.13 -7.64
CA ALA A 177 0.17 1.08 -6.80
C ALA A 177 -1.29 1.38 -6.38
N ALA A 178 -1.58 2.61 -5.96
CA ALA A 178 -2.93 3.07 -5.61
C ALA A 178 -3.90 2.92 -6.78
N LEU A 179 -3.47 3.38 -7.96
CA LEU A 179 -4.27 3.32 -9.18
C LEU A 179 -4.55 1.86 -9.61
N SER A 180 -3.52 1.01 -9.58
CA SER A 180 -3.63 -0.41 -9.91
C SER A 180 -4.58 -1.12 -8.96
N ALA A 181 -4.42 -0.94 -7.65
CA ALA A 181 -5.29 -1.53 -6.64
C ALA A 181 -6.75 -1.08 -6.80
N PHE A 182 -6.99 0.22 -6.98
CA PHE A 182 -8.34 0.76 -7.11
C PHE A 182 -9.06 0.26 -8.36
N ARG A 183 -8.36 0.12 -9.48
CA ARG A 183 -8.91 -0.45 -10.72
C ARG A 183 -9.28 -1.92 -10.57
N GLU A 184 -8.48 -2.67 -9.81
CA GLU A 184 -8.74 -4.08 -9.51
C GLU A 184 -9.98 -4.25 -8.63
N GLU A 185 -10.05 -3.51 -7.53
CA GLU A 185 -11.15 -3.61 -6.56
C GLU A 185 -12.46 -3.00 -7.11
N TYR A 186 -12.38 -1.88 -7.82
CA TYR A 186 -13.54 -1.15 -8.35
C TYR A 186 -13.44 -0.90 -9.86
N PRO A 187 -13.67 -1.93 -10.70
CA PRO A 187 -13.63 -1.79 -12.15
C PRO A 187 -14.56 -0.68 -12.65
N ASN A 188 -14.09 0.12 -13.62
CA ASN A 188 -14.81 1.25 -14.21
C ASN A 188 -15.18 2.39 -13.24
N ARG A 189 -14.54 2.47 -12.06
CA ARG A 189 -14.76 3.54 -11.07
C ARG A 189 -13.58 4.49 -10.89
N GLU A 190 -12.52 4.35 -11.68
CA GLU A 190 -11.32 5.21 -11.60
C GLU A 190 -11.65 6.71 -11.64
N HIS A 191 -12.72 7.12 -12.34
CA HIS A 191 -13.18 8.50 -12.42
C HIS A 191 -13.56 9.12 -11.06
N PHE A 192 -13.69 8.33 -10.00
CA PHE A 192 -13.84 8.83 -8.62
C PHE A 192 -12.51 9.28 -8.00
N LEU A 193 -11.36 8.84 -8.52
CA LEU A 193 -10.05 9.29 -8.06
C LEU A 193 -9.74 10.68 -8.61
N LYS A 194 -9.33 11.59 -7.72
CA LYS A 194 -8.80 12.91 -8.04
C LYS A 194 -7.28 12.82 -8.04
N LYS A 195 -6.71 12.68 -9.23
CA LYS A 195 -5.28 12.53 -9.49
C LYS A 195 -4.62 13.88 -9.74
#